data_AF-A0A1L5P7E0-F1
#
_entry.id   AF-A0A1L5P7E0-F1
#
_cell.length_a   1.000
_cell.length_b   1.000
_cell.length_c   1.000
_cell.angle_alpha   90.00
_cell.angle_beta   90.00
_cell.angle_gamma   90.00
#
_symmetry.space_group_name_H-M   'P 1'
#
loop_
_entity.id
_entity.type
_entity.pdbx_description
1 polymer ?
#
loop_
_entity_poly.entity_id
_entity_poly.type
_entity_poly.pdbx_seq_one_letter_code
_entity_poly.pdbx_strand_id
1 'polypeptide(L)'
;MTSKNRRRVYGALAIIVGLGLALPVLFGESPTVDDRKGGNPWRNAIYDFQTLITGFAAVGAAYATVRAMQKTDKKADKRHRDLMELSLRSDRLKVDRAINPFVDLLSEHEEHIGSLVRILAKADGEAAVDLYREYGYFGRQAGGLLALLGSPQLHQADDLLDGNSAHSLERLLDAAATHDMVMRTLFDDIFAMVQARKSQEFIVDQIAHRVEGLFTIVQTIEEHLAIYLAGLRRLEREYRRVSAV
;
A
#
# COMPACT_ATOMS: atom_id res chain seq x y z
N MET A 1 -13.29 -34.11 31.15
CA MET A 1 -14.63 -33.53 30.84
C MET A 1 -14.48 -32.31 29.93
N THR A 2 -14.94 -32.40 28.67
CA THR A 2 -14.73 -31.37 27.62
C THR A 2 -15.51 -30.07 27.92
N SER A 3 -15.09 -28.95 27.35
CA SER A 3 -15.77 -27.64 27.50
C SER A 3 -17.24 -27.68 27.08
N LYS A 4 -17.57 -28.50 26.07
CA LYS A 4 -18.93 -28.78 25.60
C LYS A 4 -19.79 -29.45 26.68
N ASN A 5 -19.23 -30.42 27.41
CA ASN A 5 -19.96 -31.13 28.46
C ASN A 5 -20.23 -30.25 29.69
N ARG A 6 -19.30 -29.36 30.06
CA ARG A 6 -19.53 -28.40 31.16
C ARG A 6 -20.69 -27.46 30.87
N ARG A 7 -20.77 -26.91 29.64
CA ARG A 7 -21.86 -26.00 29.25
C ARG A 7 -23.23 -26.68 29.31
N ARG A 8 -23.32 -27.96 28.94
CA ARG A 8 -24.56 -28.76 29.03
C ARG A 8 -24.97 -29.00 30.49
N VAL A 9 -24.03 -29.37 31.35
CA VAL A 9 -24.31 -29.62 32.77
C VAL A 9 -24.77 -28.35 33.47
N TYR A 10 -24.09 -27.21 33.27
CA TYR A 10 -24.53 -25.93 33.84
C TYR A 10 -25.89 -25.48 33.30
N GLY A 11 -26.16 -25.71 32.01
CA GLY A 11 -27.47 -25.43 31.41
C GLY A 11 -28.60 -26.25 32.05
N ALA A 12 -28.39 -27.57 32.22
CA ALA A 12 -29.36 -28.44 32.87
C ALA A 12 -29.58 -28.05 34.34
N LEU A 13 -28.51 -27.75 35.08
CA LEU A 13 -28.60 -27.29 36.46
C LEU A 13 -29.40 -25.97 36.57
N ALA A 14 -29.14 -25.01 35.68
CA ALA A 14 -29.87 -23.74 35.65
C ALA A 14 -31.37 -23.93 35.35
N ILE A 15 -31.72 -24.87 34.45
CA ILE A 15 -33.12 -25.22 34.17
C ILE A 15 -33.78 -25.85 35.40
N ILE A 16 -33.12 -26.79 36.07
CA ILE A 16 -33.64 -27.44 37.28
C ILE A 16 -33.88 -26.40 38.39
N VAL A 17 -32.91 -25.52 38.63
CA VAL A 17 -33.04 -24.43 39.62
C VAL A 17 -34.17 -23.47 39.23
N GLY A 18 -34.24 -23.09 37.94
CA GLY A 18 -35.29 -22.21 37.43
C GLY A 18 -36.69 -22.81 37.60
N LEU A 19 -36.88 -24.09 37.27
CA LEU A 19 -38.15 -24.80 37.45
C LEU A 19 -38.52 -24.96 38.94
N GLY A 20 -37.54 -25.26 39.79
CA GLY A 20 -37.74 -25.37 41.24
C GLY A 20 -38.16 -24.07 41.92
N LEU A 21 -37.79 -22.92 41.35
CA LEU A 21 -38.23 -21.60 41.79
C LEU A 21 -39.57 -21.17 41.15
N ALA A 22 -39.74 -21.42 39.84
CA ALA A 22 -40.91 -20.95 39.10
C ALA A 22 -42.21 -21.72 39.41
N LEU A 23 -42.15 -23.06 39.52
CA LEU A 23 -43.35 -23.87 39.73
C LEU A 23 -44.07 -23.53 41.04
N PRO A 24 -43.38 -23.40 42.19
CA PRO A 24 -44.06 -23.06 43.44
C PRO A 24 -44.61 -21.63 43.47
N VAL A 25 -43.98 -20.70 42.74
CA VAL A 25 -44.46 -19.32 42.62
C VAL A 25 -45.73 -19.24 41.78
N LEU A 26 -45.81 -19.99 40.67
CA LEU A 26 -46.96 -20.00 39.75
C LEU A 26 -48.15 -20.80 40.27
N PHE A 27 -47.90 -21.92 40.95
CA PHE A 27 -48.95 -22.86 41.39
C PHE A 27 -49.21 -22.86 42.90
N GLY A 28 -48.48 -22.06 43.70
CA GLY A 28 -48.65 -21.98 45.14
C GLY A 28 -49.73 -20.97 45.58
N GLU A 29 -50.59 -21.37 46.51
CA GLU A 29 -51.66 -20.52 47.07
C GLU A 29 -51.12 -19.21 47.67
N SER A 30 -51.76 -18.06 47.36
CA SER A 30 -51.47 -16.74 47.94
C SER A 30 -51.56 -16.74 49.46
N PRO A 31 -50.63 -16.08 50.19
CA PRO A 31 -50.78 -15.93 51.63
C PRO A 31 -52.00 -15.02 51.88
N THR A 32 -52.85 -15.38 52.84
CA THR A 32 -53.94 -14.52 53.31
C THR A 32 -53.36 -13.41 54.21
N VAL A 33 -53.75 -12.17 53.92
CA VAL A 33 -53.10 -10.94 54.42
C VAL A 33 -53.25 -10.73 55.94
N ASP A 34 -54.28 -11.31 56.55
CA ASP A 34 -54.71 -10.89 57.89
C ASP A 34 -53.94 -11.50 59.08
N ASP A 35 -53.15 -12.58 58.90
CA ASP A 35 -52.42 -13.17 60.05
C ASP A 35 -51.07 -13.82 59.70
N ARG A 36 -50.64 -13.80 58.43
CA ARG A 36 -49.50 -14.60 57.92
C ARG A 36 -49.54 -16.10 58.32
N LYS A 37 -50.69 -16.62 58.75
CA LYS A 37 -50.92 -18.04 59.04
C LYS A 37 -51.70 -18.64 57.87
N GLY A 38 -51.04 -19.55 57.15
CA GLY A 38 -51.56 -20.17 55.94
C GLY A 38 -50.76 -19.76 54.70
N GLY A 39 -50.58 -20.71 53.79
CA GLY A 39 -49.74 -20.59 52.60
C GLY A 39 -48.57 -21.57 52.59
N ASN A 40 -48.09 -21.92 51.40
CA ASN A 40 -46.98 -22.86 51.22
C ASN A 40 -45.68 -22.27 51.81
N PRO A 41 -45.07 -22.89 52.85
CA PRO A 41 -43.85 -22.39 53.49
C PRO A 41 -42.70 -22.12 52.52
N TRP A 42 -42.63 -22.91 51.45
CA TRP A 42 -41.62 -22.77 50.40
C TRP A 42 -41.78 -21.48 49.59
N ARG A 43 -43.02 -21.08 49.29
CA ARG A 43 -43.30 -19.85 48.53
C ARG A 43 -42.99 -18.60 49.36
N ASN A 44 -43.31 -18.61 50.64
CA ASN A 44 -42.98 -17.50 51.54
C ASN A 44 -41.47 -17.29 51.66
N ALA A 45 -40.70 -18.38 51.77
CA ALA A 45 -39.24 -18.32 51.76
C ALA A 45 -38.68 -17.71 50.46
N ILE A 46 -39.22 -18.08 49.29
CA ILE A 46 -38.81 -17.46 48.01
C ILE A 46 -39.11 -15.96 47.99
N TYR A 47 -40.27 -15.53 48.50
CA TYR A 47 -40.62 -14.12 48.56
C TYR A 47 -39.68 -13.32 49.46
N ASP A 48 -39.30 -13.85 50.63
CA ASP A 48 -38.38 -13.19 51.55
C ASP A 48 -36.97 -13.01 50.94
N PHE A 49 -36.57 -13.89 50.02
CA PHE A 49 -35.29 -13.82 49.30
C PHE A 49 -35.39 -13.22 47.88
N GLN A 50 -36.55 -12.73 47.44
CA GLN A 50 -36.75 -12.27 46.07
C GLN A 50 -35.73 -11.20 45.64
N THR A 51 -35.47 -10.22 46.51
CA THR A 51 -34.52 -9.13 46.24
C THR A 51 -33.08 -9.65 46.14
N LEU A 52 -32.70 -10.62 46.98
CA LEU A 52 -31.38 -11.26 46.96
C LEU A 52 -31.19 -12.10 45.69
N ILE A 53 -32.19 -12.92 45.33
CA ILE A 53 -32.19 -13.73 44.11
C ILE A 53 -32.07 -12.82 42.88
N THR A 54 -32.83 -11.72 42.86
CA THR A 54 -32.79 -10.73 41.77
C THR A 54 -31.42 -10.05 41.68
N GLY A 55 -30.82 -9.67 42.81
CA GLY A 55 -29.47 -9.10 42.87
C GLY A 55 -28.40 -10.07 42.34
N PHE A 56 -28.47 -11.35 42.74
CA PHE A 56 -27.53 -12.37 42.24
C PHE A 56 -27.69 -12.61 40.73
N ALA A 57 -28.93 -12.68 40.24
CA ALA A 57 -29.21 -12.79 38.82
C ALA A 57 -28.67 -11.59 38.02
N ALA A 58 -28.80 -10.37 38.54
CA ALA A 58 -28.28 -9.17 37.92
C ALA A 58 -26.74 -9.17 37.81
N VAL A 59 -26.04 -9.55 38.89
CA VAL A 59 -24.56 -9.69 38.86
C VAL A 59 -24.13 -10.77 37.87
N GLY A 60 -24.84 -11.90 37.84
CA GLY A 60 -24.59 -12.99 36.88
C GLY A 60 -24.77 -12.53 35.43
N ALA A 61 -25.83 -11.77 35.14
CA ALA A 61 -26.08 -11.19 33.82
C ALA A 61 -24.98 -10.19 33.44
N ALA A 62 -24.59 -9.28 34.34
CA ALA A 62 -23.52 -8.32 34.11
C ALA A 62 -22.19 -9.03 33.82
N TYR A 63 -21.82 -10.06 34.59
CA TYR A 63 -20.62 -10.86 34.35
C TYR A 63 -20.66 -11.56 32.99
N ALA A 64 -21.80 -12.14 32.61
CA ALA A 64 -21.97 -12.79 31.31
C ALA A 64 -21.79 -11.79 30.16
N THR A 65 -22.35 -10.59 30.29
CA THR A 65 -22.20 -9.51 29.31
C THR A 65 -20.74 -9.05 29.18
N VAL A 66 -20.05 -8.78 30.29
CA VAL A 66 -18.63 -8.38 30.26
C VAL A 66 -17.78 -9.46 29.60
N ARG A 67 -18.01 -10.74 29.93
CA ARG A 67 -17.28 -11.85 29.33
C ARG A 67 -17.58 -12.00 27.83
N ALA A 68 -18.82 -11.75 27.42
CA ALA A 68 -19.20 -11.76 26.01
C ALA A 68 -18.54 -10.61 25.25
N MET A 69 -18.49 -9.40 25.83
CA MET A 69 -17.79 -8.24 25.27
C MET A 69 -16.31 -8.54 25.11
N GLN A 70 -15.61 -8.96 26.17
CA GLN A 70 -14.18 -9.31 26.10
C GLN A 70 -13.85 -10.35 25.02
N LYS A 71 -14.73 -11.33 24.80
CA LYS A 71 -14.54 -12.34 23.76
C LYS A 71 -14.74 -11.74 22.36
N THR A 72 -15.72 -10.87 22.20
CA THR A 72 -15.99 -10.17 20.94
C THR A 72 -14.86 -9.21 20.60
N ASP A 73 -14.37 -8.44 21.57
CA ASP A 73 -13.26 -7.49 21.41
C ASP A 73 -11.99 -8.21 20.97
N LYS A 74 -11.59 -9.30 21.66
CA LYS A 74 -10.45 -10.13 21.25
C LYS A 74 -10.57 -10.66 19.82
N LYS A 75 -11.79 -11.00 19.37
CA LYS A 75 -12.04 -11.48 18.01
C LYS A 75 -12.03 -10.33 16.99
N ALA A 76 -12.48 -9.14 17.38
CA ALA A 76 -12.39 -7.94 16.58
C ALA A 76 -10.92 -7.54 16.38
N ASP A 77 -10.13 -7.49 17.45
CA ASP A 77 -8.69 -7.18 17.40
C ASP A 77 -7.91 -8.18 16.55
N LYS A 78 -8.26 -9.47 16.64
CA LYS A 78 -7.65 -10.49 15.78
C LYS A 78 -7.97 -10.21 14.31
N ARG A 79 -9.25 -10.02 13.96
CA ARG A 79 -9.64 -9.74 12.57
C ARG A 79 -9.03 -8.44 12.05
N HIS A 80 -8.91 -7.42 12.91
CA HIS A 80 -8.26 -6.17 12.54
C HIS A 80 -6.78 -6.39 12.18
N ARG A 81 -6.04 -7.16 13.00
CA ARG A 81 -4.65 -7.54 12.69
C ARG A 81 -4.55 -8.39 11.42
N ASP A 82 -5.41 -9.39 11.27
CA ASP A 82 -5.42 -10.25 10.08
C ASP A 82 -5.68 -9.42 8.80
N LEU A 83 -6.56 -8.41 8.87
CA LEU A 83 -6.83 -7.50 7.75
C LEU A 83 -5.65 -6.57 7.45
N MET A 84 -5.00 -6.02 8.48
CA MET A 84 -3.79 -5.19 8.32
C MET A 84 -2.64 -6.00 7.73
N GLU A 85 -2.45 -7.26 8.14
CA GLU A 85 -1.42 -8.13 7.58
C GLU A 85 -1.68 -8.42 6.10
N LEU A 86 -2.94 -8.65 5.73
CA LEU A 86 -3.33 -8.88 4.34
C LEU A 86 -3.09 -7.64 3.46
N SER A 87 -3.43 -6.44 3.95
CA SER A 87 -3.17 -5.20 3.21
C SER A 87 -1.68 -4.96 3.03
N LEU A 88 -0.88 -5.12 4.09
CA LEU A 88 0.58 -4.98 4.03
C LEU A 88 1.21 -5.97 3.05
N ARG A 89 0.69 -7.20 2.97
CA ARG A 89 1.18 -8.19 1.99
C ARG A 89 0.92 -7.77 0.55
N SER A 90 -0.27 -7.23 0.27
CA SER A 90 -0.60 -6.72 -1.06
C SER A 90 0.34 -5.58 -1.47
N ASP A 91 0.56 -4.63 -0.57
CA ASP A 91 1.44 -3.48 -0.83
C ASP A 91 2.89 -3.92 -1.00
N ARG A 92 3.38 -4.87 -0.20
CA ARG A 92 4.71 -5.48 -0.40
C ARG A 92 4.88 -6.06 -1.80
N LEU A 93 3.88 -6.77 -2.32
CA LEU A 93 3.95 -7.36 -3.65
C LEU A 93 3.92 -6.30 -4.76
N LYS A 94 3.18 -5.20 -4.57
CA LYS A 94 3.22 -4.05 -5.50
C LYS A 94 4.62 -3.44 -5.53
N VAL A 95 5.18 -3.14 -4.34
CA VAL A 95 6.52 -2.57 -4.17
C VAL A 95 7.60 -3.47 -4.76
N ASP A 96 7.54 -4.77 -4.48
CA ASP A 96 8.52 -5.74 -4.99
C ASP A 96 8.53 -5.79 -6.52
N ARG A 97 7.35 -5.80 -7.18
CA ARG A 97 7.24 -5.78 -8.64
C ARG A 97 7.66 -4.45 -9.27
N ALA A 98 7.40 -3.34 -8.58
CA ALA A 98 7.82 -2.02 -9.05
C ALA A 98 9.33 -1.81 -8.91
N ILE A 99 9.98 -2.49 -7.97
CA ILE A 99 11.41 -2.37 -7.70
C ILE A 99 12.24 -3.39 -8.49
N ASN A 100 11.81 -4.65 -8.53
CA ASN A 100 12.54 -5.73 -9.19
C ASN A 100 11.90 -6.03 -10.56
N PRO A 101 12.60 -5.83 -11.69
CA PRO A 101 14.03 -5.50 -11.86
C PRO A 101 14.35 -4.01 -12.09
N PHE A 102 13.36 -3.12 -11.98
CA PHE A 102 13.46 -1.74 -12.47
C PHE A 102 14.52 -0.87 -11.79
N VAL A 103 14.79 -1.03 -10.49
CA VAL A 103 15.81 -0.20 -9.82
C VAL A 103 17.19 -0.40 -10.43
N ASP A 104 17.55 -1.64 -10.75
CA ASP A 104 18.85 -1.94 -11.36
C ASP A 104 18.92 -1.40 -12.80
N LEU A 105 17.87 -1.64 -13.59
CA LEU A 105 17.78 -1.15 -14.97
C LEU A 105 17.80 0.39 -15.05
N LEU A 106 17.07 1.06 -14.16
CA LEU A 106 17.06 2.52 -14.09
C LEU A 106 18.40 3.07 -13.61
N SER A 107 19.11 2.36 -12.73
CA SER A 107 20.46 2.74 -12.29
C SER A 107 21.48 2.66 -13.43
N GLU A 108 21.37 1.65 -14.30
CA GLU A 108 22.19 1.57 -15.52
C GLU A 108 21.92 2.75 -16.46
N HIS A 109 20.64 3.12 -16.63
CA HIS A 109 20.28 4.31 -17.39
C HIS A 109 20.76 5.62 -16.75
N GLU A 110 20.75 5.74 -15.42
CA GLU A 110 21.29 6.89 -14.68
C GLU A 110 22.77 7.10 -15.01
N GLU A 111 23.57 6.03 -15.00
CA GLU A 111 25.00 6.10 -15.34
C GLU A 111 25.22 6.52 -16.80
N HIS A 112 24.47 5.93 -17.75
CA HIS A 112 24.55 6.30 -19.15
C HIS A 112 24.14 7.76 -19.42
N ILE A 113 23.08 8.23 -18.77
CA ILE A 113 22.60 9.60 -18.89
C ILE A 113 23.61 10.59 -18.29
N GLY A 114 24.16 10.31 -17.10
CA GLY A 114 25.20 11.15 -16.51
C GLY A 114 26.48 11.19 -17.34
N SER A 115 26.81 10.11 -18.05
CA SER A 115 27.88 10.15 -19.07
C SER A 115 27.53 11.09 -20.22
N LEU A 116 26.30 11.00 -20.75
CA LEU A 116 25.83 11.85 -21.83
C LEU A 116 25.81 13.33 -21.46
N VAL A 117 25.34 13.70 -20.26
CA VAL A 117 25.38 15.08 -19.76
C VAL A 117 26.82 15.60 -19.75
N ARG A 118 27.79 14.80 -19.30
CA ARG A 118 29.21 15.20 -19.27
C ARG A 118 29.82 15.38 -20.68
N ILE A 119 29.37 14.60 -21.65
CA ILE A 119 29.78 14.75 -23.06
C ILE A 119 29.17 16.04 -23.63
N LEU A 120 27.86 16.22 -23.47
CA LEU A 120 27.13 17.39 -23.96
C LEU A 120 27.61 18.70 -23.32
N ALA A 121 27.95 18.69 -22.03
CA ALA A 121 28.48 19.86 -21.33
C ALA A 121 29.83 20.34 -21.86
N LYS A 122 30.60 19.45 -22.49
CA LYS A 122 31.90 19.77 -23.11
C LYS A 122 31.78 20.02 -24.60
N ALA A 123 30.58 19.90 -25.17
CA ALA A 123 30.43 19.85 -26.60
C ALA A 123 30.68 21.21 -27.22
N ASP A 124 31.80 21.33 -27.95
CA ASP A 124 32.02 22.36 -28.95
C ASP A 124 31.58 21.85 -30.34
N GLY A 125 31.87 22.60 -31.41
CA GLY A 125 31.47 22.22 -32.76
C GLY A 125 31.99 20.86 -33.24
N GLU A 126 33.11 20.35 -32.69
CA GLU A 126 33.60 19.00 -33.01
C GLU A 126 32.78 17.92 -32.32
N ALA A 127 32.36 18.15 -31.07
CA ALA A 127 31.53 17.20 -30.34
C ALA A 127 30.13 17.01 -30.96
N ALA A 128 29.61 17.98 -31.71
CA ALA A 128 28.39 17.82 -32.50
C ALA A 128 28.52 16.69 -33.54
N VAL A 129 29.71 16.49 -34.11
CA VAL A 129 29.99 15.41 -35.07
C VAL A 129 30.05 14.05 -34.37
N ASP A 130 30.64 13.98 -33.18
CA ASP A 130 30.68 12.74 -32.40
C ASP A 130 29.28 12.36 -31.88
N LEU A 131 28.48 13.33 -31.47
CA LEU A 131 27.06 13.13 -31.16
C LEU A 131 26.27 12.58 -32.35
N TYR A 132 26.57 13.04 -33.57
CA TYR A 132 25.96 12.47 -34.76
C TYR A 132 26.34 11.01 -34.99
N ARG A 133 27.60 10.63 -34.71
CA ARG A 133 28.05 9.23 -34.83
C ARG A 133 27.36 8.32 -33.81
N GLU A 134 27.12 8.83 -32.61
CA GLU A 134 26.50 8.09 -31.51
C GLU A 134 24.97 8.29 -31.41
N TYR A 135 24.37 9.08 -32.30
CA TYR A 135 22.93 9.38 -32.32
C TYR A 135 22.06 8.13 -32.13
N GLY A 136 22.37 7.05 -32.86
CA GLY A 136 21.58 5.83 -32.82
C GLY A 136 21.65 5.13 -31.46
N TYR A 137 22.76 5.28 -30.74
CA TYR A 137 22.88 4.79 -29.37
C TYR A 137 21.98 5.61 -28.43
N PHE A 138 22.06 6.94 -28.48
CA PHE A 138 21.25 7.82 -27.62
C PHE A 138 19.74 7.68 -27.88
N GLY A 139 19.33 7.56 -29.15
CA GLY A 139 17.93 7.31 -29.50
C GLY A 139 17.42 6.00 -28.92
N ARG A 140 18.22 4.93 -28.96
CA ARG A 140 17.87 3.64 -28.31
C ARG A 140 17.81 3.75 -26.79
N GLN A 141 18.73 4.48 -26.16
CA GLN A 141 18.71 4.69 -24.71
C GLN A 141 17.46 5.45 -24.27
N ALA A 142 17.06 6.48 -25.01
CA ALA A 142 15.84 7.25 -24.76
C ALA A 142 14.57 6.41 -24.88
N GLY A 143 14.44 5.68 -25.99
CA GLY A 143 13.30 4.79 -26.20
C GLY A 143 13.26 3.66 -25.19
N GLY A 144 14.42 3.12 -24.79
CA GLY A 144 14.55 2.12 -23.73
C GLY A 144 14.09 2.66 -22.38
N LEU A 145 14.56 3.83 -21.97
CA LEU A 145 14.13 4.48 -20.74
C LEU A 145 12.62 4.77 -20.75
N LEU A 146 12.09 5.35 -21.82
CA LEU A 146 10.66 5.62 -21.94
C LEU A 146 9.81 4.33 -21.86
N ALA A 147 10.27 3.24 -22.48
CA ALA A 147 9.60 1.95 -22.41
C ALA A 147 9.63 1.35 -20.99
N LEU A 148 10.74 1.51 -20.26
CA LEU A 148 10.84 1.09 -18.86
C LEU A 148 9.92 1.93 -17.96
N LEU A 149 9.94 3.25 -18.13
CA LEU A 149 9.14 4.17 -17.33
C LEU A 149 7.64 3.99 -17.58
N GLY A 150 7.23 3.68 -18.81
CA GLY A 150 5.84 3.37 -19.15
C GLY A 150 5.39 1.95 -18.79
N SER A 151 6.23 1.17 -18.09
CA SER A 151 5.90 -0.20 -17.70
C SER A 151 4.76 -0.22 -16.68
N PRO A 152 3.67 -0.98 -16.92
CA PRO A 152 2.57 -1.08 -15.96
C PRO A 152 3.00 -1.66 -14.61
N GLN A 153 4.07 -2.47 -14.57
CA GLN A 153 4.60 -3.03 -13.32
C GLN A 153 5.24 -1.96 -12.43
N LEU A 154 5.97 -1.00 -13.02
CA LEU A 154 6.58 0.11 -12.31
C LEU A 154 5.52 0.98 -11.63
N HIS A 155 4.41 1.22 -12.34
CA HIS A 155 3.28 2.03 -11.85
C HIS A 155 2.41 1.37 -10.77
N GLN A 156 2.63 0.10 -10.42
CA GLN A 156 1.82 -0.58 -9.39
C GLN A 156 1.97 0.01 -7.99
N ALA A 157 3.07 0.75 -7.75
CA ALA A 157 3.40 1.35 -6.47
C ALA A 157 3.29 2.89 -6.47
N ASP A 158 2.68 3.49 -7.50
CA ASP A 158 2.55 4.95 -7.60
C ASP A 158 1.80 5.55 -6.39
N ASP A 159 0.81 4.84 -5.86
CA ASP A 159 0.05 5.22 -4.66
C ASP A 159 0.87 5.17 -3.37
N LEU A 160 2.06 4.55 -3.41
CA LEU A 160 2.98 4.39 -2.28
C LEU A 160 4.20 5.31 -2.38
N LEU A 161 4.37 6.03 -3.49
CA LEU A 161 5.44 7.01 -3.65
C LEU A 161 5.14 8.28 -2.84
N ASP A 162 6.20 8.94 -2.38
CA ASP A 162 6.04 10.29 -1.84
C ASP A 162 5.78 11.30 -2.98
N GLY A 163 5.24 12.46 -2.64
CA GLY A 163 4.87 13.47 -3.63
C GLY A 163 6.05 13.92 -4.50
N ASN A 164 7.28 13.92 -3.97
CA ASN A 164 8.47 14.30 -4.71
C ASN A 164 8.88 13.25 -5.77
N SER A 165 8.82 11.96 -5.41
CA SER A 165 9.14 10.87 -6.33
C SER A 165 8.06 10.74 -7.40
N ALA A 166 6.78 10.87 -7.04
CA ALA A 166 5.67 10.86 -7.99
C ALA A 166 5.77 12.02 -8.98
N HIS A 167 6.04 13.25 -8.50
CA HIS A 167 6.25 14.40 -9.38
C HIS A 167 7.47 14.21 -10.29
N SER A 168 8.57 13.65 -9.76
CA SER A 168 9.77 13.39 -10.55
C SER A 168 9.54 12.35 -11.64
N LEU A 169 8.73 11.31 -11.40
CA LEU A 169 8.34 10.33 -12.43
C LEU A 169 7.58 11.01 -13.58
N GLU A 170 6.63 11.89 -13.27
CA GLU A 170 5.88 12.64 -14.29
C GLU A 170 6.80 13.52 -15.14
N ARG A 171 7.68 14.30 -14.49
CA ARG A 171 8.65 15.16 -15.19
C ARG A 171 9.64 14.33 -16.02
N LEU A 172 10.05 13.18 -15.51
CA LEU A 172 10.95 12.25 -16.19
C LEU A 172 10.29 11.64 -17.45
N LEU A 173 9.02 11.23 -17.37
CA LEU A 173 8.25 10.73 -18.52
C LEU A 173 8.12 11.79 -19.62
N ASP A 174 7.77 13.03 -19.25
CA ASP A 174 7.64 14.17 -20.18
C ASP A 174 9.00 14.49 -20.86
N ALA A 175 10.07 14.55 -20.08
CA ALA A 175 11.42 14.80 -20.59
C ALA A 175 11.92 13.65 -21.49
N ALA A 176 11.69 12.39 -21.11
CA ALA A 176 12.08 11.23 -21.92
C ALA A 176 11.31 11.15 -23.24
N ALA A 177 10.00 11.46 -23.23
CA ALA A 177 9.19 11.52 -24.45
C ALA A 177 9.65 12.67 -25.36
N THR A 178 9.93 13.84 -24.79
CA THR A 178 10.48 14.98 -25.53
C THR A 178 11.85 14.64 -26.13
N HIS A 179 12.72 13.96 -25.38
CA HIS A 179 14.01 13.49 -25.87
C HIS A 179 13.87 12.51 -27.04
N ASP A 180 13.01 11.48 -26.95
CA ASP A 180 12.77 10.54 -28.06
C ASP A 180 12.26 11.26 -29.31
N MET A 181 11.34 12.21 -29.15
CA MET A 181 10.83 13.04 -30.26
C MET A 181 11.94 13.89 -30.89
N VAL A 182 12.71 14.63 -30.08
CA VAL A 182 13.83 15.46 -30.58
C VAL A 182 14.85 14.62 -31.32
N MET A 183 15.18 13.43 -30.81
CA MET A 183 16.12 12.53 -31.47
C MET A 183 15.61 12.05 -32.82
N ARG A 184 14.34 11.64 -32.93
CA ARG A 184 13.75 11.23 -34.22
C ARG A 184 13.73 12.36 -35.24
N THR A 185 13.28 13.55 -34.83
CA THR A 185 13.25 14.72 -35.71
C THR A 185 14.64 15.17 -36.15
N LEU A 186 15.63 15.16 -35.25
CA LEU A 186 17.02 15.46 -35.58
C LEU A 186 17.54 14.51 -36.66
N PHE A 187 17.23 13.22 -36.57
CA PHE A 187 17.65 12.25 -37.56
C PHE A 187 17.04 12.50 -38.94
N ASP A 188 15.71 12.71 -38.98
CA ASP A 188 14.99 12.97 -40.23
C ASP A 188 15.51 14.24 -40.90
N ASP A 189 15.78 15.29 -40.11
CA ASP A 189 16.31 16.56 -40.59
C ASP A 189 17.74 16.39 -41.13
N ILE A 190 18.63 15.69 -40.41
CA ILE A 190 19.99 15.45 -40.89
C ILE A 190 19.98 14.60 -42.17
N PHE A 191 19.15 13.56 -42.22
CA PHE A 191 19.02 12.73 -43.40
C PHE A 191 18.54 13.56 -44.60
N ALA A 192 17.53 14.42 -44.41
CA ALA A 192 17.05 15.33 -45.44
C ALA A 192 18.14 16.32 -45.91
N MET A 193 18.93 16.89 -44.99
CA MET A 193 20.03 17.80 -45.33
C MET A 193 21.14 17.10 -46.13
N VAL A 194 21.48 15.86 -45.78
CA VAL A 194 22.45 15.04 -46.52
C VAL A 194 21.95 14.73 -47.93
N GLN A 195 20.67 14.34 -48.09
CA GLN A 195 20.06 14.10 -49.40
C GLN A 195 20.02 15.36 -50.26
N ALA A 196 19.76 16.51 -49.64
CA ALA A 196 19.78 17.82 -50.30
C ALA A 196 21.21 18.34 -50.60
N ARG A 197 22.25 17.55 -50.31
CA ARG A 197 23.67 17.88 -50.52
C ARG A 197 24.07 19.23 -49.90
N LYS A 198 23.53 19.53 -48.72
CA LYS A 198 23.94 20.72 -47.95
C LYS A 198 25.43 20.61 -47.60
N SER A 199 26.09 21.76 -47.43
CA SER A 199 27.49 21.76 -47.01
C SER A 199 27.62 21.14 -45.62
N GLN A 200 28.77 20.51 -45.36
CA GLN A 200 29.06 19.92 -44.05
C GLN A 200 28.99 20.98 -42.95
N GLU A 201 29.51 22.18 -43.20
CA GLU A 201 29.45 23.33 -42.27
C GLU A 201 28.01 23.68 -41.88
N PHE A 202 27.09 23.71 -42.85
CA PHE A 202 25.67 23.97 -42.57
C PHE A 202 25.05 22.87 -41.70
N ILE A 203 25.36 21.60 -41.98
CA ILE A 203 24.83 20.47 -41.19
C ILE A 203 25.36 20.54 -39.75
N VAL A 204 26.65 20.81 -39.57
CA VAL A 204 27.29 20.93 -38.24
C VAL A 204 26.67 22.07 -37.43
N ASP A 205 26.47 23.24 -38.05
CA ASP A 205 25.82 24.39 -37.40
C ASP A 205 24.39 24.07 -36.93
N GLN A 206 23.60 23.40 -37.77
CA GLN A 206 22.25 22.98 -37.40
C GLN A 206 22.22 21.94 -36.27
N ILE A 207 23.19 21.02 -36.24
CA ILE A 207 23.33 20.05 -35.13
C ILE A 207 23.72 20.79 -33.85
N ALA A 208 24.71 21.67 -33.91
CA ALA A 208 25.19 22.43 -32.75
C ALA A 208 24.05 23.22 -32.08
N HIS A 209 23.20 23.88 -32.86
CA HIS A 209 22.04 24.60 -32.32
C HIS A 209 21.05 23.69 -31.58
N ARG A 210 20.86 22.45 -32.04
CA ARG A 210 19.95 21.49 -31.40
C ARG A 210 20.54 20.77 -30.20
N VAL A 211 21.87 20.62 -30.17
CA VAL A 211 22.61 20.04 -29.04
C VAL A 211 22.39 20.84 -27.76
N GLU A 212 22.27 22.16 -27.83
CA GLU A 212 21.95 23.01 -26.67
C GLU A 212 20.58 22.68 -26.07
N GLY A 213 19.56 22.53 -26.91
CA GLY A 213 18.22 22.11 -26.48
C GLY A 213 18.22 20.69 -25.91
N LEU A 214 18.97 19.78 -26.55
CA LEU A 214 19.11 18.40 -26.09
C LEU A 214 19.78 18.33 -24.71
N PHE A 215 20.81 19.15 -24.47
CA PHE A 215 21.50 19.21 -23.18
C PHE A 215 20.54 19.52 -22.03
N THR A 216 19.69 20.53 -22.19
CA THR A 216 18.69 20.90 -21.17
C THR A 216 17.72 19.74 -20.88
N ILE A 217 17.29 19.02 -21.92
CA ILE A 217 16.39 17.87 -21.78
C ILE A 217 17.09 16.73 -21.04
N VAL A 218 18.31 16.36 -21.45
CA VAL A 218 19.07 15.26 -20.82
C VAL A 218 19.40 15.59 -19.36
N GLN A 219 19.75 16.84 -19.05
CA GLN A 219 19.97 17.27 -17.67
C GLN A 219 18.70 17.16 -16.81
N THR A 220 17.54 17.50 -17.37
CA THR A 220 16.23 17.32 -16.70
C THR A 220 15.95 15.84 -16.42
N ILE A 221 16.28 14.96 -17.38
CA ILE A 221 16.17 13.50 -17.22
C ILE A 221 17.10 13.03 -16.08
N GLU A 222 18.36 13.45 -16.09
CA GLU A 222 19.35 13.07 -15.06
C GLU A 222 18.87 13.42 -13.65
N GLU A 223 18.44 14.68 -13.45
CA GLU A 223 17.99 15.18 -12.15
C GLU A 223 16.78 14.41 -11.63
N HIS A 224 15.73 14.27 -12.45
CA HIS A 224 14.51 13.61 -12.01
C HIS A 224 14.65 12.10 -11.91
N LEU A 225 15.51 11.46 -12.73
CA LEU A 225 15.83 10.05 -12.61
C LEU A 225 16.53 9.75 -11.27
N ALA A 226 17.51 10.57 -10.88
CA ALA A 226 18.20 10.42 -9.60
C ALA A 226 17.24 10.55 -8.41
N ILE A 227 16.34 11.55 -8.44
CA ILE A 227 15.33 11.75 -7.39
C ILE A 227 14.37 10.56 -7.33
N TYR A 228 13.86 10.10 -8.48
CA TYR A 228 12.94 8.99 -8.56
C TYR A 228 13.58 7.68 -8.07
N LEU A 229 14.80 7.38 -8.48
CA LEU A 229 15.59 6.23 -8.01
C LEU A 229 15.81 6.26 -6.49
N ALA A 230 16.13 7.43 -5.94
CA ALA A 230 16.24 7.60 -4.48
C ALA A 230 14.91 7.31 -3.77
N GLY A 231 13.78 7.72 -4.38
CA GLY A 231 12.43 7.39 -3.98
C GLY A 231 12.17 5.89 -3.91
N LEU A 232 12.42 5.18 -5.02
CA LEU A 232 12.25 3.72 -5.11
C LEU A 232 13.11 2.97 -4.09
N ARG A 233 14.39 3.34 -3.94
CA ARG A 233 15.30 2.71 -2.96
C ARG A 233 14.87 2.98 -1.51
N ARG A 234 14.26 4.12 -1.22
CA ARG A 234 13.69 4.42 0.11
C ARG A 234 12.46 3.55 0.38
N LEU A 235 11.54 3.47 -0.58
CA LEU A 235 10.37 2.61 -0.52
C LEU A 235 10.79 1.15 -0.28
N GLU A 236 11.83 0.68 -0.97
CA GLU A 236 12.42 -0.64 -0.78
C GLU A 236 12.82 -0.89 0.68
N ARG A 237 13.59 0.04 1.27
CA ARG A 237 14.11 -0.09 2.63
C ARG A 237 12.99 -0.11 3.66
N GLU A 238 11.96 0.72 3.47
CA GLU A 238 10.80 0.79 4.36
C GLU A 238 10.06 -0.55 4.38
N TYR A 239 9.74 -1.10 3.21
CA TYR A 239 8.99 -2.36 3.11
C TYR A 239 9.81 -3.60 3.49
N ARG A 240 11.14 -3.60 3.26
CA ARG A 240 12.03 -4.64 3.77
C ARG A 240 12.09 -4.65 5.29
N ARG A 241 12.12 -3.49 5.96
CA ARG A 241 12.14 -3.39 7.43
C ARG A 241 10.88 -3.98 8.06
N VAL A 242 9.70 -3.68 7.50
CA VAL A 242 8.42 -4.21 8.02
C VAL A 242 8.34 -5.74 7.83
N SER A 243 9.08 -6.32 6.88
CA SER A 243 9.07 -7.77 6.64
C SER A 243 10.00 -8.57 7.59
N ALA A 244 10.90 -7.90 8.28
CA ALA A 244 11.84 -8.54 9.21
C ALA A 244 11.31 -8.66 10.65
N VAL A 245 10.14 -8.08 10.93
CA VAL A 245 9.44 -8.09 12.24
C VAL A 245 8.30 -9.10 12.20
#